data_AF-A0A820FSZ1-F1
#
_entry.id   AF-A0A820FSZ1-F1
#
_cell.length_a   1.000
_cell.length_b   1.000
_cell.length_c   1.000
_cell.angle_alpha   90.00
_cell.angle_beta   90.00
_cell.angle_gamma   90.00
#
_symmetry.space_group_name_H-M   'P 1'
#
loop_
_entity.id
_entity.type
_entity.pdbx_description
1 polymer ?
#
loop_
_entity_poly.entity_id
_entity_poly.type
_entity_poly.pdbx_seq_one_letter_code
_entity_poly.pdbx_strand_id
1 'polypeptide(L)'
;PQYEYLQILICNGNSLTTLAGVEHIKHLWKLDVGNNQIRSLQHLSRFIALGSLVLSNNRLQWIELQHIRHMFILDLRLDGNTILDADPNYRQHVLDCLPRIWMCDGIFVSTAERNQIDEFFTQSSLKLKPVRHKLARDIFMPTNLKDRATNGLFGPKATELFAKFPMNCFVNSEHDKRRVKHLAATIQDLLLTEMRNDDTKKHEEFLTDNRHILYHMVDIRQNHIEEFNMLLILLVTHILFEIPIDLLNYVLDITHIKTIGNINMDPIFSSSGELKHMIASLVHAGARLDRDENHVSAFNDKLFNSLSIVITTQLRQSSGSNTNQSYSNSSAVSEAKSIVCLEVMQVFIMCPLFYTLVDNSNVNAILKQALDRSPAYGSIKDVLQNLSADEKSAEEQKELLSPILGNILKMTIRTLSSKKTKKIHEPILADTNKPEHDISNKRQQERTIASPKTTQRVHVHRIP
;
A
#
# COMPACT_ATOMS: atom_id res chain seq x y z
N PRO A 1 14.73 18.07 -29.64
CA PRO A 1 15.63 18.94 -28.83
C PRO A 1 14.95 19.58 -27.60
N GLN A 2 13.66 19.94 -27.65
CA GLN A 2 13.01 20.74 -26.58
C GLN A 2 12.77 20.03 -25.22
N TYR A 3 12.88 18.71 -25.13
CA TYR A 3 12.57 17.95 -23.89
C TYR A 3 13.73 17.10 -23.37
N GLU A 4 14.96 17.44 -23.74
CA GLU A 4 16.15 16.62 -23.43
C GLU A 4 16.41 16.45 -21.93
N TYR A 5 15.89 17.33 -21.08
CA TYR A 5 16.08 17.27 -19.62
C TYR A 5 14.80 16.97 -18.83
N LEU A 6 13.67 16.76 -19.51
CA LEU A 6 12.39 16.56 -18.83
C LEU A 6 12.35 15.18 -18.15
N GLN A 7 12.26 15.18 -16.82
CA GLN A 7 12.21 13.96 -15.99
C GLN A 7 10.83 13.69 -15.39
N ILE A 8 10.01 14.73 -15.23
CA ILE A 8 8.71 14.64 -14.57
C ILE A 8 7.68 15.24 -15.52
N LEU A 9 6.67 14.46 -15.88
CA LEU A 9 5.53 14.91 -16.66
C LEU A 9 4.24 14.64 -15.88
N ILE A 10 3.52 15.70 -15.53
CA ILE A 10 2.25 15.64 -14.82
C ILE A 10 1.17 16.17 -15.76
N CYS A 11 0.30 15.27 -16.20
CA CYS A 11 -0.85 15.52 -17.07
C CYS A 11 -2.14 14.93 -16.48
N ASN A 12 -2.22 14.82 -15.14
CA ASN A 12 -3.41 14.35 -14.44
C ASN A 12 -4.64 15.23 -14.73
N GLY A 13 -5.83 14.64 -14.79
CA GLY A 13 -7.09 15.39 -14.82
C GLY A 13 -7.42 15.99 -16.18
N ASN A 14 -6.94 15.37 -17.24
CA ASN A 14 -7.15 15.81 -18.63
C ASN A 14 -8.06 14.83 -19.39
N SER A 15 -8.23 15.07 -20.69
CA SER A 15 -8.99 14.20 -21.60
C SER A 15 -8.09 13.43 -22.57
N LEU A 16 -6.86 13.09 -22.16
CA LEU A 16 -5.92 12.36 -23.01
C LEU A 16 -6.45 10.96 -23.32
N THR A 17 -6.43 10.58 -24.59
CA THR A 17 -6.82 9.24 -25.07
C THR A 17 -5.61 8.40 -25.48
N THR A 18 -4.47 9.05 -25.72
CA THR A 18 -3.21 8.46 -26.19
C THR A 18 -2.02 9.10 -25.48
N LEU A 19 -0.93 8.35 -25.42
CA LEU A 19 0.39 8.77 -24.90
C LEU A 19 1.38 9.09 -26.04
N ALA A 20 0.88 9.34 -27.25
CA ALA A 20 1.73 9.69 -28.39
C ALA A 20 2.61 10.91 -28.10
N GLY A 21 3.89 10.80 -28.44
CA GLY A 21 4.92 11.82 -28.21
C GLY A 21 5.72 11.62 -26.92
N VAL A 22 5.21 10.84 -25.96
CA VAL A 22 5.93 10.52 -24.71
C VAL A 22 7.21 9.73 -25.01
N GLU A 23 7.23 8.93 -26.07
CA GLU A 23 8.40 8.19 -26.56
C GLU A 23 9.61 9.07 -26.93
N HIS A 24 9.46 10.39 -27.03
CA HIS A 24 10.55 11.32 -27.29
C HIS A 24 11.24 11.83 -26.01
N ILE A 25 10.65 11.60 -24.84
CA ILE A 25 11.12 12.11 -23.55
C ILE A 25 12.06 11.08 -22.91
N LYS A 26 13.31 11.01 -23.40
CA LYS A 26 14.25 9.93 -23.05
C LYS A 26 14.59 9.83 -21.56
N HIS A 27 14.54 10.95 -20.84
CA HIS A 27 14.91 11.04 -19.42
C HIS A 27 13.72 11.01 -18.47
N LEU A 28 12.52 10.68 -18.97
CA LEU A 28 11.32 10.57 -18.16
C LEU A 28 11.52 9.56 -17.03
N TRP A 29 11.15 9.97 -15.82
CA TRP A 29 11.26 9.19 -14.59
C TRP A 29 9.94 9.12 -13.83
N LYS A 30 9.18 10.22 -13.79
CA LYS A 30 7.81 10.26 -13.25
C LYS A 30 6.84 10.65 -14.36
N LEU A 31 5.84 9.80 -14.60
CA LEU A 31 4.72 10.08 -15.49
C LEU A 31 3.43 9.95 -14.70
N ASP A 32 2.73 11.07 -14.53
CA ASP A 32 1.38 11.09 -13.99
C ASP A 32 0.38 11.45 -15.08
N VAL A 33 -0.43 10.48 -15.46
CA VAL A 33 -1.53 10.63 -16.43
C VAL A 33 -2.83 10.09 -15.82
N GLY A 34 -2.97 10.20 -14.50
CA GLY A 34 -4.19 9.82 -13.78
C GLY A 34 -5.40 10.63 -14.24
N ASN A 35 -6.61 10.08 -14.08
CA ASN A 35 -7.88 10.71 -14.50
C ASN A 35 -7.87 11.18 -15.95
N ASN A 36 -7.56 10.26 -16.86
CA ASN A 36 -7.62 10.50 -18.29
C ASN A 36 -8.50 9.43 -18.96
N GLN A 37 -8.44 9.33 -20.29
CA GLN A 37 -9.20 8.36 -21.07
C GLN A 37 -8.27 7.43 -21.85
N ILE A 38 -7.06 7.19 -21.33
CA ILE A 38 -6.02 6.40 -22.00
C ILE A 38 -6.49 4.96 -22.11
N ARG A 39 -6.39 4.44 -23.33
CA ARG A 39 -6.73 3.05 -23.67
C ARG A 39 -5.55 2.22 -24.09
N SER A 40 -4.40 2.85 -24.41
CA SER A 40 -3.22 2.11 -24.84
C SER A 40 -1.92 2.60 -24.25
N LEU A 41 -1.07 1.65 -23.88
CA LEU A 41 0.27 1.86 -23.33
C LEU A 41 1.40 1.64 -24.34
N GLN A 42 1.08 1.46 -25.62
CA GLN A 42 2.07 1.15 -26.66
C GLN A 42 3.24 2.15 -26.72
N HIS A 43 3.00 3.43 -26.46
CA HIS A 43 4.02 4.50 -26.50
C HIS A 43 5.01 4.43 -25.32
N LEU A 44 4.67 3.68 -24.26
CA LEU A 44 5.57 3.42 -23.14
C LEU A 44 6.51 2.23 -23.39
N SER A 45 6.30 1.48 -24.47
CA SER A 45 7.01 0.21 -24.73
C SER A 45 8.51 0.33 -25.04
N ARG A 46 9.07 1.55 -25.02
CA ARG A 46 10.51 1.83 -25.22
C ARG A 46 11.23 2.17 -23.92
N PHE A 47 10.52 2.47 -22.84
CA PHE A 47 11.12 2.82 -21.56
C PHE A 47 11.56 1.56 -20.83
N ILE A 48 12.80 1.56 -20.32
CA ILE A 48 13.32 0.41 -19.56
C ILE A 48 12.97 0.53 -18.09
N ALA A 49 12.94 1.76 -17.56
CA ALA A 49 12.62 2.02 -16.17
C ALA A 49 11.86 3.33 -15.99
N LEU A 50 10.94 3.33 -15.03
CA LEU A 50 10.29 4.52 -14.49
C LEU A 50 10.30 4.47 -12.97
N GLY A 51 10.51 5.61 -12.34
CA GLY A 51 10.38 5.76 -10.90
C GLY A 51 8.92 5.72 -10.45
N SER A 52 8.06 6.46 -11.14
CA SER A 52 6.64 6.51 -10.83
C SER A 52 5.81 6.57 -12.11
N LEU A 53 4.81 5.70 -12.21
CA LEU A 53 3.86 5.64 -13.31
C LEU A 53 2.43 5.60 -12.74
N VAL A 54 1.73 6.73 -12.84
CA VAL A 54 0.35 6.88 -12.38
C VAL A 54 -0.59 6.80 -13.58
N LEU A 55 -1.31 5.69 -13.67
CA LEU A 55 -2.29 5.36 -14.71
C LEU A 55 -3.72 5.25 -14.13
N SER A 56 -3.93 5.72 -12.91
CA SER A 56 -5.19 5.61 -12.18
C SER A 56 -6.35 6.27 -12.93
N ASN A 57 -7.57 5.76 -12.77
CA ASN A 57 -8.79 6.30 -13.40
C ASN A 57 -8.64 6.53 -14.92
N ASN A 58 -8.19 5.49 -15.64
CA ASN A 58 -8.15 5.46 -17.10
C ASN A 58 -9.09 4.35 -17.65
N ARG A 59 -8.91 3.95 -18.91
CA ARG A 59 -9.73 2.93 -19.59
C ARG A 59 -8.88 1.76 -20.07
N LEU A 60 -7.91 1.36 -19.26
CA LEU A 60 -6.98 0.28 -19.59
C LEU A 60 -7.62 -1.11 -19.51
N GLN A 61 -7.14 -2.00 -20.36
CA GLN A 61 -7.48 -3.42 -20.37
C GLN A 61 -6.24 -4.25 -20.05
N TRP A 62 -6.45 -5.50 -19.64
CA TRP A 62 -5.37 -6.44 -19.30
C TRP A 62 -4.31 -6.57 -20.40
N ILE A 63 -4.74 -6.57 -21.67
CA ILE A 63 -3.84 -6.71 -22.82
C ILE A 63 -2.82 -5.58 -22.91
N GLU A 64 -3.15 -4.37 -22.44
CA GLU A 64 -2.25 -3.21 -22.53
C GLU A 64 -1.03 -3.32 -21.61
N LEU A 65 -1.15 -4.09 -20.51
CA LEU A 65 -0.04 -4.30 -19.59
C LEU A 65 1.13 -5.04 -20.25
N GLN A 66 0.90 -5.74 -21.38
CA GLN A 66 1.98 -6.37 -22.15
C GLN A 66 3.05 -5.36 -22.61
N HIS A 67 2.65 -4.11 -22.88
CA HIS A 67 3.55 -3.07 -23.38
C HIS A 67 4.55 -2.59 -22.33
N ILE A 68 4.23 -2.74 -21.05
CA ILE A 68 5.08 -2.30 -19.92
C ILE A 68 5.64 -3.47 -19.11
N ARG A 69 5.36 -4.73 -19.49
CA ARG A 69 5.81 -5.94 -18.80
C ARG A 69 7.32 -6.05 -18.59
N HIS A 70 8.10 -5.54 -19.54
CA HIS A 70 9.56 -5.58 -19.49
C HIS A 70 10.17 -4.47 -18.62
N MET A 71 9.39 -3.45 -18.26
CA MET A 71 9.86 -2.24 -17.61
C MET A 71 10.04 -2.44 -16.11
N PHE A 72 11.09 -1.87 -15.54
CA PHE A 72 11.26 -1.73 -14.09
C PHE A 72 10.49 -0.51 -13.60
N ILE A 73 9.47 -0.72 -12.77
CA ILE A 73 8.63 0.37 -12.26
C ILE A 73 8.70 0.37 -10.75
N LEU A 74 9.19 1.46 -10.16
CA LEU A 74 9.31 1.54 -8.70
C LEU A 74 7.94 1.74 -8.04
N ASP A 75 7.14 2.68 -8.54
CA ASP A 75 5.77 2.91 -8.08
C ASP A 75 4.78 2.91 -9.25
N LEU A 76 3.86 1.95 -9.26
CA LEU A 76 2.80 1.82 -10.26
C LEU A 76 1.44 2.01 -9.61
N ARG A 77 0.62 2.91 -10.17
CA ARG A 77 -0.79 3.05 -9.80
C ARG A 77 -1.68 2.74 -11.01
N LEU A 78 -2.53 1.74 -10.89
CA LEU A 78 -3.46 1.25 -11.92
C LEU A 78 -4.92 1.27 -11.45
N ASP A 79 -5.15 1.68 -10.21
CA ASP A 79 -6.45 1.70 -9.56
C ASP A 79 -7.49 2.58 -10.29
N GLY A 80 -8.77 2.21 -10.25
CA GLY A 80 -9.83 2.98 -10.89
C GLY A 80 -9.98 2.75 -12.40
N ASN A 81 -9.21 1.80 -12.97
CA ASN A 81 -9.46 1.27 -14.30
C ASN A 81 -10.57 0.21 -14.22
N THR A 82 -11.79 0.54 -14.64
CA THR A 82 -13.01 -0.27 -14.40
C THR A 82 -12.91 -1.74 -14.81
N ILE A 83 -12.23 -2.05 -15.92
CA ILE A 83 -12.06 -3.42 -16.42
C ILE A 83 -11.06 -4.21 -15.55
N LEU A 84 -10.05 -3.54 -15.01
CA LEU A 84 -9.08 -4.15 -14.11
C LEU A 84 -9.70 -4.32 -12.71
N ASP A 85 -10.35 -3.26 -12.19
CA ASP A 85 -11.01 -3.24 -10.88
C ASP A 85 -12.18 -4.24 -10.76
N ALA A 86 -12.79 -4.64 -11.89
CA ALA A 86 -13.83 -5.67 -11.92
C ALA A 86 -13.30 -7.08 -11.63
N ASP A 87 -11.98 -7.29 -11.64
CA ASP A 87 -11.36 -8.58 -11.37
C ASP A 87 -11.22 -8.85 -9.86
N PRO A 88 -11.80 -9.95 -9.33
CA PRO A 88 -11.64 -10.32 -7.93
C PRO A 88 -10.18 -10.56 -7.52
N ASN A 89 -9.34 -11.00 -8.47
CA ASN A 89 -7.92 -11.27 -8.27
C ASN A 89 -7.04 -10.19 -8.93
N TYR A 90 -7.53 -8.95 -8.96
CA TYR A 90 -6.86 -7.82 -9.61
C TYR A 90 -5.37 -7.75 -9.25
N ARG A 91 -5.03 -7.75 -7.95
CA ARG A 91 -3.64 -7.63 -7.49
C ARG A 91 -2.79 -8.82 -7.96
N GLN A 92 -3.26 -10.05 -7.81
CA GLN A 92 -2.53 -11.25 -8.23
C GLN A 92 -2.27 -11.23 -9.74
N HIS A 93 -3.27 -10.87 -10.54
CA HIS A 93 -3.12 -10.77 -11.98
C HIS A 93 -2.18 -9.63 -12.42
N VAL A 94 -2.21 -8.47 -11.76
CA VAL A 94 -1.25 -7.37 -12.05
C VAL A 94 0.18 -7.83 -11.80
N LEU A 95 0.43 -8.50 -10.67
CA LEU A 95 1.77 -8.96 -10.30
C LEU A 95 2.29 -10.12 -11.17
N ASP A 96 1.40 -11.00 -11.65
CA ASP A 96 1.72 -12.02 -12.67
C ASP A 96 2.02 -11.39 -14.04
N CYS A 97 1.29 -10.34 -14.42
CA CYS A 97 1.50 -9.61 -15.67
C CYS A 97 2.80 -8.79 -15.65
N LEU A 98 3.14 -8.18 -14.51
CA LEU A 98 4.21 -7.19 -14.36
C LEU A 98 5.23 -7.63 -13.29
N PRO A 99 6.18 -8.52 -13.63
CA PRO A 99 7.09 -9.12 -12.65
C PRO A 99 8.15 -8.16 -12.10
N ARG A 100 8.35 -6.97 -12.70
CA ARG A 100 9.44 -6.04 -12.38
C ARG A 100 9.01 -4.78 -11.61
N ILE A 101 7.80 -4.78 -11.06
CA ILE A 101 7.28 -3.65 -10.28
C ILE A 101 7.63 -3.74 -8.80
N TRP A 102 7.85 -2.60 -8.13
CA TRP A 102 8.18 -2.60 -6.71
C TRP A 102 7.03 -2.26 -5.78
N MET A 103 6.23 -1.25 -6.12
CA MET A 103 5.01 -0.88 -5.45
C MET A 103 3.85 -0.95 -6.43
N CYS A 104 2.71 -1.44 -5.97
CA CYS A 104 1.47 -1.50 -6.73
C CYS A 104 0.36 -0.88 -5.89
N ASP A 105 -0.21 0.22 -6.38
CA ASP A 105 -1.30 0.96 -5.75
C ASP A 105 -1.01 1.34 -4.29
N GLY A 106 0.24 1.74 -4.02
CA GLY A 106 0.72 2.14 -2.70
C GLY A 106 1.16 1.00 -1.78
N ILE A 107 1.07 -0.26 -2.23
CA ILE A 107 1.45 -1.42 -1.44
C ILE A 107 2.68 -2.09 -2.05
N PHE A 108 3.74 -2.21 -1.23
CA PHE A 108 4.99 -2.85 -1.61
C PHE A 108 4.80 -4.31 -2.01
N VAL A 109 5.53 -4.73 -3.03
CA VAL A 109 5.51 -6.10 -3.57
C VAL A 109 6.77 -6.83 -3.12
N SER A 110 6.61 -7.73 -2.15
CA SER A 110 7.70 -8.56 -1.63
C SER A 110 7.90 -9.83 -2.46
N THR A 111 9.07 -10.45 -2.30
CA THR A 111 9.41 -11.76 -2.87
C THR A 111 8.44 -12.83 -2.37
N ALA A 112 8.11 -12.81 -1.08
CA ALA A 112 7.16 -13.75 -0.49
C ALA A 112 5.77 -13.65 -1.14
N GLU A 113 5.28 -12.43 -1.40
CA GLU A 113 4.03 -12.22 -2.15
C GLU A 113 4.08 -12.83 -3.55
N ARG A 114 5.20 -12.67 -4.26
CA ARG A 114 5.37 -13.23 -5.61
C ARG A 114 5.32 -14.76 -5.59
N ASN A 115 6.02 -15.38 -4.63
CA ASN A 115 6.02 -16.83 -4.46
C ASN A 115 4.61 -17.35 -4.14
N GLN A 116 3.88 -16.66 -3.25
CA GLN A 116 2.47 -16.99 -2.94
C GLN A 116 1.58 -16.91 -4.18
N ILE A 117 1.82 -15.97 -5.09
CA ILE A 117 1.05 -15.83 -6.32
C ILE A 117 1.34 -16.98 -7.29
N ASP A 118 2.61 -17.35 -7.45
CA ASP A 118 2.98 -18.51 -8.27
C ASP A 118 2.40 -19.82 -7.72
N GLU A 119 2.43 -20.00 -6.40
CA GLU A 119 1.76 -21.11 -5.72
C GLU A 119 0.25 -21.06 -5.92
N PHE A 120 -0.37 -19.89 -5.80
CA PHE A 120 -1.81 -19.71 -6.01
C PHE A 120 -2.24 -20.15 -7.41
N PHE A 121 -1.54 -19.75 -8.47
CA PHE A 121 -1.86 -20.18 -9.83
C PHE A 121 -1.61 -21.67 -10.03
N THR A 122 -0.53 -22.20 -9.46
CA THR A 122 -0.21 -23.64 -9.50
C THR A 122 -1.32 -24.46 -8.83
N GLN A 123 -1.73 -24.10 -7.61
CA GLN A 123 -2.81 -24.77 -6.89
C GLN A 123 -4.16 -24.57 -7.58
N SER A 124 -4.43 -23.37 -8.11
CA SER A 124 -5.67 -23.07 -8.83
C SER A 124 -5.81 -23.90 -10.10
N SER A 125 -4.69 -24.22 -10.78
CA SER A 125 -4.68 -25.09 -11.96
C SER A 125 -5.21 -26.51 -11.68
N LEU A 126 -5.11 -26.96 -10.42
CA LEU A 126 -5.60 -28.27 -9.97
C LEU A 126 -7.10 -28.26 -9.63
N LYS A 127 -7.73 -27.08 -9.53
CA LYS A 127 -9.15 -26.93 -9.20
C LYS A 127 -10.02 -27.14 -10.45
N LEU A 128 -11.27 -27.56 -10.24
CA LEU A 128 -12.29 -27.72 -11.31
C LEU A 128 -12.50 -26.46 -12.16
N LYS A 129 -12.35 -25.28 -11.55
CA LYS A 129 -12.44 -23.98 -12.23
C LYS A 129 -11.15 -23.19 -11.95
N PRO A 130 -10.10 -23.37 -12.78
CA PRO A 130 -8.83 -22.72 -12.54
C PRO A 130 -8.90 -21.23 -12.85
N VAL A 131 -8.27 -20.43 -12.00
CA VAL A 131 -8.01 -19.01 -12.26
C VAL A 131 -6.90 -18.95 -13.31
N ARG A 132 -7.20 -18.33 -14.46
CA ARG A 132 -6.29 -18.28 -15.61
C ARG A 132 -5.46 -17.00 -15.59
N HIS A 133 -4.19 -17.13 -15.99
CA HIS A 133 -3.33 -16.00 -16.32
C HIS A 133 -4.00 -15.07 -17.35
N LYS A 134 -3.81 -13.77 -17.20
CA LYS A 134 -4.35 -12.76 -18.12
C LYS A 134 -3.50 -12.57 -19.36
N LEU A 135 -2.19 -12.74 -19.23
CA LEU A 135 -1.23 -12.67 -20.30
C LEU A 135 -0.48 -14.00 -20.40
N ALA A 136 -0.11 -14.41 -21.61
CA ALA A 136 0.74 -15.58 -21.78
C ALA A 136 2.13 -15.33 -21.14
N ARG A 137 2.68 -16.32 -20.42
CA ARG A 137 4.02 -16.22 -19.82
C ARG A 137 5.12 -16.21 -20.89
N ASP A 138 4.96 -17.07 -21.90
CA ASP A 138 5.90 -17.24 -23.01
C ASP A 138 5.39 -16.53 -24.27
N ILE A 139 5.26 -15.21 -24.21
CA ILE A 139 5.13 -14.45 -25.46
C ILE A 139 6.52 -14.47 -26.10
N PHE A 140 6.64 -15.05 -27.29
CA PHE A 140 7.84 -14.92 -28.12
C PHE A 140 8.22 -13.44 -28.15
N MET A 141 9.33 -13.09 -27.51
CA MET A 141 9.86 -11.73 -27.52
C MET A 141 10.68 -11.61 -28.81
N PRO A 142 10.16 -10.99 -29.89
CA PRO A 142 10.95 -10.70 -31.08
C PRO A 142 12.23 -9.96 -30.68
N THR A 143 13.30 -10.17 -31.44
CA THR A 143 14.65 -9.62 -31.18
C THR A 143 14.61 -8.12 -30.91
N ASN A 144 13.73 -7.38 -31.59
CA ASN A 144 13.53 -5.94 -31.40
C ASN A 144 13.03 -5.54 -30.00
N LEU A 145 12.31 -6.42 -29.28
CA LEU A 145 11.90 -6.21 -27.88
C LEU A 145 13.02 -6.60 -26.89
N LYS A 146 13.86 -7.59 -27.24
CA LYS A 146 15.10 -7.90 -26.49
C LYS A 146 16.13 -6.78 -26.61
N ASP A 147 16.27 -6.22 -27.81
CA ASP A 147 17.12 -5.06 -28.10
C ASP A 147 16.61 -3.78 -27.45
N ARG A 148 15.33 -3.68 -27.06
CA ARG A 148 14.82 -2.55 -26.25
C ARG A 148 15.22 -2.65 -24.79
N ALA A 149 15.47 -3.85 -24.25
CA ALA A 149 16.04 -3.98 -22.91
C ALA A 149 17.52 -3.55 -22.86
N THR A 150 18.21 -3.53 -24.01
CA THR A 150 19.61 -3.10 -24.13
C THR A 150 19.77 -1.67 -24.72
N ASN A 151 18.89 -1.25 -25.63
CA ASN A 151 18.91 0.05 -26.34
C ASN A 151 17.67 0.93 -26.04
N GLY A 152 16.90 0.61 -25.01
CA GLY A 152 15.71 1.37 -24.64
C GLY A 152 16.03 2.75 -24.08
N LEU A 153 14.99 3.53 -23.81
CA LEU A 153 15.12 4.85 -23.23
C LEU A 153 15.37 4.72 -21.73
N PHE A 154 16.54 5.15 -21.28
CA PHE A 154 16.87 5.24 -19.87
C PHE A 154 17.68 6.51 -19.61
N GLY A 155 17.23 7.30 -18.63
CA GLY A 155 17.92 8.51 -18.19
C GLY A 155 18.98 8.25 -17.11
N PRO A 156 19.58 9.32 -16.57
CA PRO A 156 20.58 9.21 -15.50
C PRO A 156 20.04 8.51 -14.25
N LYS A 157 18.79 8.77 -13.86
CA LYS A 157 18.14 8.10 -12.71
C LYS A 157 17.97 6.59 -12.90
N ALA A 158 17.62 6.16 -14.11
CA ALA A 158 17.54 4.74 -14.44
C ALA A 158 18.93 4.09 -14.43
N THR A 159 19.96 4.80 -14.89
CA THR A 159 21.36 4.33 -14.81
C THR A 159 21.81 4.15 -13.37
N GLU A 160 21.49 5.11 -12.50
CA GLU A 160 21.77 5.02 -11.06
C GLU A 160 21.03 3.85 -10.40
N LEU A 161 19.75 3.65 -10.76
CA LEU A 161 18.96 2.51 -10.31
C LEU A 161 19.65 1.20 -10.68
N PHE A 162 20.04 1.03 -11.95
CA PHE A 162 20.66 -0.21 -12.42
C PHE A 162 22.08 -0.43 -11.89
N ALA A 163 22.81 0.63 -11.52
CA ALA A 163 24.07 0.51 -10.81
C ALA A 163 23.88 -0.09 -9.40
N LYS A 164 22.78 0.26 -8.72
CA LYS A 164 22.43 -0.26 -7.38
C LYS A 164 21.71 -1.62 -7.47
N PHE A 165 20.93 -1.83 -8.51
CA PHE A 165 20.03 -2.97 -8.72
C PHE A 165 20.17 -3.53 -10.15
N PRO A 166 21.14 -4.43 -10.40
CA PRO A 166 21.35 -5.01 -11.72
C PRO A 166 20.11 -5.74 -12.26
N MET A 167 19.86 -5.68 -13.57
CA MET A 167 18.62 -6.22 -14.17
C MET A 167 18.38 -7.72 -13.96
N ASN A 168 19.46 -8.48 -13.72
CA ASN A 168 19.45 -9.93 -13.52
C ASN A 168 19.69 -10.33 -12.06
N CYS A 169 19.49 -9.41 -11.10
CA CYS A 169 19.63 -9.74 -9.69
C CYS A 169 18.54 -10.72 -9.23
N PHE A 170 18.93 -11.70 -8.41
CA PHE A 170 17.97 -12.58 -7.75
C PHE A 170 17.19 -11.80 -6.69
N VAL A 171 15.87 -11.95 -6.70
CA VAL A 171 14.96 -11.30 -5.78
C VAL A 171 14.79 -12.20 -4.56
N ASN A 172 15.22 -11.72 -3.40
CA ASN A 172 15.14 -12.40 -2.11
C ASN A 172 14.76 -11.39 -1.01
N SER A 173 14.53 -11.86 0.22
CA SER A 173 14.11 -11.01 1.35
C SER A 173 15.09 -9.87 1.63
N GLU A 174 16.40 -10.12 1.54
CA GLU A 174 17.42 -9.08 1.72
C GLU A 174 17.39 -8.03 0.59
N HIS A 175 17.12 -8.48 -0.64
CA HIS A 175 16.93 -7.58 -1.76
C HIS A 175 15.68 -6.71 -1.55
N ASP A 176 14.60 -7.25 -0.98
CA ASP A 176 13.41 -6.47 -0.63
C ASP A 176 13.70 -5.38 0.40
N LYS A 177 14.50 -5.68 1.44
CA LYS A 177 14.99 -4.66 2.39
C LYS A 177 15.74 -3.54 1.67
N ARG A 178 16.66 -3.89 0.77
CA ARG A 178 17.39 -2.91 -0.05
C ARG A 178 16.47 -2.08 -0.95
N ARG A 179 15.43 -2.68 -1.52
CA ARG A 179 14.42 -1.99 -2.34
C ARG A 179 13.65 -0.97 -1.49
N VAL A 180 13.18 -1.37 -0.30
CA VAL A 180 12.49 -0.46 0.64
C VAL A 180 13.40 0.68 1.08
N LYS A 181 14.68 0.41 1.38
CA LYS A 181 15.68 1.47 1.67
C LYS A 181 15.87 2.46 0.52
N HIS A 182 15.89 1.98 -0.72
CA HIS A 182 16.00 2.85 -1.88
C HIS A 182 14.75 3.71 -2.10
N LEU A 183 13.57 3.14 -1.89
CA LEU A 183 12.30 3.89 -1.88
C LEU A 183 12.32 4.95 -0.76
N ALA A 184 12.79 4.60 0.43
CA ALA A 184 12.94 5.53 1.55
C ALA A 184 13.86 6.71 1.21
N ALA A 185 15.02 6.45 0.60
CA ALA A 185 15.92 7.51 0.14
C ALA A 185 15.27 8.43 -0.90
N THR A 186 14.50 7.84 -1.83
CA THR A 186 13.78 8.62 -2.85
C THR A 186 12.72 9.53 -2.24
N ILE A 187 11.96 9.03 -1.25
CA ILE A 187 10.95 9.82 -0.53
C ILE A 187 11.62 10.86 0.37
N GLN A 188 12.77 10.54 0.96
CA GLN A 188 13.55 11.46 1.80
C GLN A 188 14.00 12.69 1.00
N ASP A 189 14.48 12.50 -0.23
CA ASP A 189 14.87 13.61 -1.11
C ASP A 189 13.69 14.54 -1.40
N LEU A 190 12.48 13.99 -1.56
CA LEU A 190 11.26 14.77 -1.74
C LEU A 190 10.88 15.54 -0.46
N LEU A 191 10.97 14.88 0.70
CA LEU A 191 10.72 15.51 2.00
C LEU A 191 11.68 16.68 2.26
N LEU A 192 12.98 16.49 2.04
CA LEU A 192 13.97 17.56 2.18
C LEU A 192 13.72 18.71 1.20
N THR A 193 13.28 18.40 -0.02
CA THR A 193 12.95 19.43 -1.03
C THR A 193 11.76 20.26 -0.59
N GLU A 194 10.71 19.63 -0.05
CA GLU A 194 9.54 20.33 0.47
C GLU A 194 9.90 21.22 1.65
N MET A 195 10.64 20.67 2.62
CA MET A 195 11.10 21.42 3.79
C MET A 195 12.02 22.59 3.44
N ARG A 196 12.81 22.48 2.36
CA ARG A 196 13.67 23.59 1.90
C ARG A 196 12.86 24.75 1.32
N ASN A 197 11.67 24.48 0.80
CA ASN A 197 10.81 25.48 0.18
C ASN A 197 9.94 26.23 1.21
N ASP A 198 9.81 25.73 2.44
CA ASP A 198 9.18 26.47 3.53
C ASP A 198 10.15 27.55 4.06
N ASP A 199 9.78 28.82 3.93
CA ASP A 199 10.64 30.01 4.18
C ASP A 199 11.03 30.26 5.66
N THR A 200 10.96 29.27 6.55
CA THR A 200 11.24 29.49 7.98
C THR A 200 12.73 29.34 8.32
N LYS A 201 13.35 30.43 8.79
CA LYS A 201 14.80 30.61 9.04
C LYS A 201 15.49 29.68 10.09
N LYS A 202 14.91 28.52 10.45
CA LYS A 202 15.50 27.55 11.41
C LYS A 202 16.10 26.30 10.74
N HIS A 203 16.36 26.34 9.43
CA HIS A 203 16.45 25.12 8.61
C HIS A 203 17.84 24.47 8.50
N GLU A 204 18.98 25.15 8.65
CA GLU A 204 20.27 24.47 8.38
C GLU A 204 20.67 23.42 9.43
N GLU A 205 20.48 23.68 10.73
CA GLU A 205 20.74 22.69 11.81
C GLU A 205 19.70 21.56 11.81
N PHE A 206 18.43 21.89 11.56
CA PHE A 206 17.35 20.89 11.48
C PHE A 206 17.50 19.97 10.27
N LEU A 207 17.99 20.48 9.15
CA LEU A 207 18.25 19.68 7.94
C LEU A 207 19.46 18.77 8.11
N THR A 208 20.48 19.13 8.91
CA THR A 208 21.65 18.24 9.16
C THR A 208 21.29 17.01 9.97
N ASP A 209 20.47 17.14 11.01
CA ASP A 209 20.07 16.00 11.84
C ASP A 209 19.07 15.08 11.13
N ASN A 210 18.31 15.63 10.18
CA ASN A 210 17.20 14.94 9.53
C ASN A 210 17.45 14.50 8.08
N ARG A 211 18.71 14.53 7.60
CA ARG A 211 19.04 14.19 6.19
C ARG A 211 18.60 12.80 5.76
N HIS A 212 18.51 11.87 6.71
CA HIS A 212 18.30 10.45 6.43
C HIS A 212 17.24 9.80 7.33
N ILE A 213 16.28 10.56 7.88
CA ILE A 213 15.21 10.03 8.75
C ILE A 213 14.60 8.75 8.17
N LEU A 214 14.02 8.81 6.96
CA LEU A 214 13.28 7.69 6.37
C LEU A 214 14.20 6.51 6.07
N TYR A 215 15.45 6.77 5.69
CA TYR A 215 16.44 5.74 5.46
C TYR A 215 16.77 5.00 6.77
N HIS A 216 17.07 5.75 7.85
CA HIS A 216 17.36 5.20 9.16
C HIS A 216 16.16 4.49 9.79
N MET A 217 14.93 4.94 9.52
CA MET A 217 13.71 4.25 9.98
C MET A 217 13.69 2.79 9.53
N VAL A 218 14.11 2.50 8.30
CA VAL A 218 14.16 1.13 7.78
C VAL A 218 15.23 0.30 8.49
N ASP A 219 16.36 0.91 8.89
CA ASP A 219 17.43 0.23 9.62
C ASP A 219 17.07 -0.09 11.06
N ILE A 220 16.50 0.87 11.79
CA ILE A 220 16.20 0.70 13.22
C ILE A 220 14.89 -0.07 13.44
N ARG A 221 14.09 -0.30 12.39
CA ARG A 221 12.77 -0.92 12.47
C ARG A 221 12.76 -2.24 13.24
N GLN A 222 13.75 -3.10 13.02
CA GLN A 222 13.81 -4.42 13.67
C GLN A 222 13.84 -4.34 15.21
N ASN A 223 14.33 -3.23 15.77
CA ASN A 223 14.39 -3.01 17.22
C ASN A 223 13.17 -2.27 17.77
N HIS A 224 12.33 -1.68 16.91
CA HIS A 224 11.22 -0.79 17.28
C HIS A 224 9.92 -1.11 16.51
N ILE A 225 9.63 -2.40 16.29
CA ILE A 225 8.53 -2.84 15.44
C ILE A 225 7.18 -2.30 15.95
N GLU A 226 6.95 -2.32 17.26
CA GLU A 226 5.70 -1.89 17.88
C GLU A 226 5.48 -0.38 17.73
N GLU A 227 6.53 0.41 17.96
CA GLU A 227 6.50 1.86 17.83
C GLU A 227 6.23 2.28 16.38
N PHE A 228 6.86 1.62 15.40
CA PHE A 228 6.57 1.89 13.99
C PHE A 228 5.19 1.40 13.56
N ASN A 229 4.68 0.33 14.16
CA ASN A 229 3.32 -0.14 13.90
C ASN A 229 2.29 0.87 14.44
N MET A 230 2.51 1.41 15.63
CA MET A 230 1.66 2.46 16.18
C MET A 230 1.80 3.77 15.38
N LEU A 231 3.02 4.13 14.94
CA LEU A 231 3.24 5.25 14.01
C LEU A 231 2.40 5.08 12.74
N LEU A 232 2.37 3.88 12.13
CA LEU A 232 1.59 3.63 10.93
C LEU A 232 0.09 3.85 11.16
N ILE A 233 -0.45 3.31 12.27
CA ILE A 233 -1.88 3.45 12.60
C ILE A 233 -2.24 4.93 12.85
N LEU A 234 -1.39 5.67 13.57
CA LEU A 234 -1.57 7.10 13.82
C LEU A 234 -1.47 7.92 12.52
N LEU A 235 -0.47 7.66 11.69
CA LEU A 235 -0.26 8.35 10.42
C LEU A 235 -1.43 8.12 9.46
N VAL A 236 -1.89 6.87 9.32
CA VAL A 236 -3.04 6.54 8.46
C VAL A 236 -4.32 7.20 8.96
N THR A 237 -4.54 7.22 10.27
CA THR A 237 -5.71 7.91 10.86
C THR A 237 -5.61 9.43 10.70
N HIS A 238 -4.41 10.00 10.83
CA HIS A 238 -4.19 11.42 10.57
C HIS A 238 -4.44 11.79 9.10
N ILE A 239 -4.03 10.94 8.15
CA ILE A 239 -4.35 11.10 6.72
C ILE A 239 -5.87 11.08 6.48
N LEU A 240 -6.60 10.21 7.19
CA LEU A 240 -8.05 10.04 7.00
C LEU A 240 -8.90 11.17 7.58
N PHE A 241 -8.52 11.69 8.75
CA PHE A 241 -9.40 12.54 9.56
C PHE A 241 -8.76 13.85 10.02
N GLU A 242 -7.47 14.07 9.77
CA GLU A 242 -6.73 15.24 10.23
C GLU A 242 -6.87 15.45 11.74
N ILE A 243 -6.20 14.59 12.52
CA ILE A 243 -6.19 14.68 13.99
C ILE A 243 -5.73 16.09 14.41
N PRO A 244 -6.46 16.78 15.31
CA PRO A 244 -6.03 18.09 15.83
C PRO A 244 -4.61 18.06 16.39
N ILE A 245 -3.82 19.08 16.10
CA ILE A 245 -2.38 19.12 16.42
C ILE A 245 -2.12 18.95 17.92
N ASP A 246 -2.91 19.58 18.79
CA ASP A 246 -2.74 19.48 20.24
C ASP A 246 -2.96 18.04 20.73
N LEU A 247 -3.99 17.37 20.20
CA LEU A 247 -4.27 15.97 20.51
C LEU A 247 -3.18 15.05 19.96
N LEU A 248 -2.72 15.30 18.73
CA LEU A 248 -1.67 14.51 18.09
C LEU A 248 -0.36 14.58 18.89
N ASN A 249 0.09 15.79 19.26
CA ASN A 249 1.31 15.99 20.04
C ASN A 249 1.24 15.28 21.39
N TYR A 250 0.12 15.41 22.10
CA TYR A 250 -0.08 14.73 23.37
C TYR A 250 -0.09 13.20 23.23
N VAL A 251 -0.72 12.67 22.18
CA VAL A 251 -0.71 11.23 21.88
C VAL A 251 0.71 10.76 21.56
N LEU A 252 1.49 11.52 20.79
CA LEU A 252 2.89 11.20 20.49
C LEU A 252 3.78 11.20 21.74
N ASP A 253 3.51 12.11 22.69
CA ASP A 253 4.22 12.18 23.97
C ASP A 253 3.87 10.98 24.88
N ILE A 254 2.59 10.64 25.05
CA ILE A 254 2.15 9.49 25.88
C ILE A 254 2.63 8.15 25.32
N THR A 255 2.59 8.00 23.99
CA THR A 255 2.99 6.76 23.33
C THR A 255 4.51 6.61 23.23
N HIS A 256 5.27 7.63 23.63
CA HIS A 256 6.73 7.71 23.47
C HIS A 256 7.18 7.54 22.01
N ILE A 257 6.34 7.92 21.03
CA ILE A 257 6.62 7.78 19.58
C ILE A 257 7.17 9.06 18.96
N LYS A 258 7.08 10.19 19.66
CA LYS A 258 7.64 11.47 19.20
C LYS A 258 9.09 11.34 18.72
N THR A 259 9.87 10.53 19.42
CA THR A 259 11.20 10.09 19.00
C THR A 259 11.28 8.56 19.03
N ILE A 260 11.52 7.92 17.90
CA ILE A 260 11.84 6.48 17.84
C ILE A 260 13.35 6.34 17.65
N GLY A 261 14.04 5.79 18.65
CA GLY A 261 15.50 5.85 18.70
C GLY A 261 15.98 7.30 18.71
N ASN A 262 16.78 7.68 17.70
CA ASN A 262 17.28 9.06 17.54
C ASN A 262 16.52 9.86 16.47
N ILE A 263 15.36 9.37 16.01
CA ILE A 263 14.63 9.94 14.88
C ILE A 263 13.45 10.75 15.38
N ASN A 264 13.38 12.04 15.04
CA ASN A 264 12.20 12.87 15.29
C ASN A 264 11.10 12.61 14.25
N MET A 265 9.87 12.34 14.70
CA MET A 265 8.71 12.05 13.85
C MET A 265 7.91 13.28 13.44
N ASP A 266 8.14 14.45 14.05
CA ASP A 266 7.41 15.69 13.72
C ASP A 266 7.40 16.02 12.21
N PRO A 267 8.53 15.92 11.47
CA PRO A 267 8.56 16.22 10.03
C PRO A 267 7.60 15.37 9.21
N ILE A 268 7.32 14.14 9.66
CA ILE A 268 6.45 13.21 8.94
C ILE A 268 5.00 13.71 8.98
N PHE A 269 4.52 14.14 10.14
CA PHE A 269 3.14 14.61 10.31
C PHE A 269 2.92 16.01 9.72
N SER A 270 3.95 16.86 9.72
CA SER A 270 3.91 18.19 9.13
C SER A 270 4.02 18.22 7.60
N SER A 271 4.47 17.12 6.97
CA SER A 271 4.62 17.05 5.51
C SER A 271 3.30 17.14 4.75
N SER A 272 3.39 17.45 3.45
CA SER A 272 2.26 17.54 2.53
C SER A 272 1.45 16.26 2.45
N GLY A 273 0.20 16.38 1.97
CA GLY A 273 -0.67 15.24 1.77
C GLY A 273 -0.02 14.12 0.95
N GLU A 274 0.54 14.42 -0.23
CA GLU A 274 1.16 13.39 -1.10
C GLU A 274 2.35 12.70 -0.41
N LEU A 275 3.20 13.46 0.31
CA LEU A 275 4.30 12.88 1.08
C LEU A 275 3.83 12.00 2.22
N LYS A 276 2.82 12.42 2.99
CA LYS A 276 2.25 11.60 4.07
C LYS A 276 1.78 10.25 3.56
N HIS A 277 1.14 10.20 2.38
CA HIS A 277 0.73 8.93 1.78
C HIS A 277 1.93 8.07 1.35
N MET A 278 2.95 8.66 0.71
CA MET A 278 4.17 7.93 0.34
C MET A 278 4.90 7.37 1.57
N ILE A 279 4.98 8.15 2.66
CA ILE A 279 5.59 7.72 3.92
C ILE A 279 4.75 6.62 4.57
N ALA A 280 3.42 6.74 4.58
CA ALA A 280 2.54 5.68 5.08
C ALA A 280 2.71 4.37 4.30
N SER A 281 2.79 4.44 2.97
CA SER A 281 3.12 3.30 2.11
C SER A 281 4.49 2.69 2.41
N LEU A 282 5.49 3.52 2.71
CA LEU A 282 6.84 3.07 3.08
C LEU A 282 6.84 2.36 4.44
N VAL A 283 6.22 2.93 5.46
CA VAL A 283 6.14 2.32 6.80
C VAL A 283 5.33 1.02 6.73
N HIS A 284 4.26 0.99 5.92
CA HIS A 284 3.52 -0.22 5.62
C HIS A 284 4.37 -1.28 4.89
N ALA A 285 5.28 -0.88 4.00
CA ALA A 285 6.22 -1.79 3.35
C ALA A 285 7.16 -2.45 4.38
N GLY A 286 7.64 -1.68 5.37
CA GLY A 286 8.39 -2.23 6.49
C GLY A 286 7.58 -3.26 7.27
N ALA A 287 6.33 -2.94 7.61
CA ALA A 287 5.43 -3.86 8.32
C ALA A 287 5.14 -5.14 7.53
N ARG A 288 5.11 -5.04 6.19
CA ARG A 288 5.00 -6.20 5.32
C ARG A 288 6.23 -7.11 5.43
N LEU A 289 7.43 -6.55 5.43
CA LEU A 289 8.66 -7.34 5.57
C LEU A 289 8.72 -8.03 6.93
N ASP A 290 8.27 -7.37 8.00
CA ASP A 290 8.23 -8.00 9.32
C ASP A 290 7.27 -9.20 9.34
N ARG A 291 6.13 -9.08 8.66
CA ARG A 291 5.15 -10.16 8.52
C ARG A 291 5.71 -11.32 7.71
N ASP A 292 6.38 -11.03 6.59
CA ASP A 292 6.98 -12.06 5.73
C ASP A 292 8.11 -12.83 6.47
N GLU A 293 8.75 -12.20 7.46
CA GLU A 293 9.72 -12.83 8.38
C GLU A 293 9.07 -13.53 9.59
N ASN A 294 7.74 -13.54 9.71
CA ASN A 294 6.96 -14.10 10.83
C ASN A 294 7.33 -13.54 12.22
N HIS A 295 7.58 -12.23 12.33
CA HIS A 295 7.84 -11.60 13.63
C HIS A 295 6.61 -11.63 14.55
N VAL A 296 6.84 -11.83 15.85
CA VAL A 296 5.78 -11.97 16.86
C VAL A 296 4.95 -10.69 17.02
N SER A 297 5.60 -9.53 16.89
CA SER A 297 4.99 -8.20 16.97
C SER A 297 4.45 -7.70 15.64
N ALA A 298 4.45 -8.54 14.59
CA ALA A 298 3.85 -8.20 13.31
C ALA A 298 2.33 -7.97 13.47
N PHE A 299 1.77 -7.14 12.61
CA PHE A 299 0.33 -6.90 12.61
C PHE A 299 -0.46 -8.19 12.40
N ASN A 300 -1.58 -8.29 13.13
CA ASN A 300 -2.63 -9.24 12.80
C ASN A 300 -3.10 -9.03 11.35
N ASP A 301 -3.28 -10.13 10.62
CA ASP A 301 -3.81 -10.23 9.25
C ASP A 301 -4.94 -9.24 8.97
N LYS A 302 -5.90 -9.13 9.89
CA LYS A 302 -7.06 -8.25 9.70
C LYS A 302 -6.71 -6.78 9.71
N LEU A 303 -5.87 -6.36 10.64
CA LEU A 303 -5.44 -4.97 10.75
C LEU A 303 -4.49 -4.61 9.61
N PHE A 304 -3.55 -5.49 9.27
CA PHE A 304 -2.64 -5.30 8.14
C PHE A 304 -3.41 -5.13 6.82
N ASN A 305 -4.35 -6.03 6.52
CA ASN A 305 -5.19 -5.93 5.33
C ASN A 305 -6.09 -4.69 5.35
N SER A 306 -6.59 -4.30 6.52
CA SER A 306 -7.37 -3.06 6.67
C SER A 306 -6.55 -1.82 6.37
N LEU A 307 -5.31 -1.74 6.89
CA LEU A 307 -4.37 -0.67 6.61
C LEU A 307 -4.03 -0.60 5.12
N SER A 308 -3.77 -1.76 4.48
CA SER A 308 -3.55 -1.83 3.02
C SER A 308 -4.72 -1.23 2.24
N ILE A 309 -5.95 -1.65 2.54
CA ILE A 309 -7.16 -1.15 1.86
C ILE A 309 -7.32 0.36 2.07
N VAL A 310 -7.10 0.85 3.29
CA VAL A 310 -7.22 2.26 3.62
C VAL A 310 -6.18 3.09 2.85
N ILE A 311 -4.90 2.69 2.88
CA ILE A 311 -3.81 3.38 2.18
C ILE A 311 -4.10 3.46 0.68
N THR A 312 -4.43 2.33 0.04
CA THR A 312 -4.78 2.30 -1.38
C THR A 312 -6.00 3.17 -1.70
N THR A 313 -7.03 3.15 -0.85
CA THR A 313 -8.24 3.96 -1.06
C THR A 313 -7.95 5.46 -0.93
N GLN A 314 -7.11 5.86 0.02
CA GLN A 314 -6.74 7.27 0.21
C GLN A 314 -5.86 7.78 -0.94
N LEU A 315 -4.91 6.96 -1.41
CA LEU A 315 -4.13 7.25 -2.61
C LEU A 315 -5.02 7.47 -3.85
N ARG A 316 -6.05 6.64 -4.02
CA ARG A 316 -7.05 6.82 -5.09
C ARG A 316 -7.76 8.18 -5.01
N GLN A 317 -8.13 8.61 -3.81
CA GLN A 317 -8.82 9.89 -3.58
C GLN A 317 -7.92 11.10 -3.80
N SER A 318 -6.67 11.04 -3.32
CA SER A 318 -5.67 12.10 -3.52
C SER A 318 -5.39 12.38 -4.99
N SER A 319 -5.62 11.39 -5.86
CA SER A 319 -5.30 11.49 -7.27
C SER A 319 -6.32 12.31 -8.06
N GLY A 320 -7.44 12.80 -7.48
CA GLY A 320 -8.30 13.86 -8.08
C GLY A 320 -9.64 13.41 -8.69
N SER A 321 -10.11 12.19 -8.46
CA SER A 321 -11.42 11.75 -8.99
C SER A 321 -12.58 12.19 -8.08
N ASN A 322 -13.31 13.25 -8.45
CA ASN A 322 -14.61 13.59 -7.86
C ASN A 322 -15.73 12.60 -8.24
N THR A 323 -15.50 11.68 -9.19
CA THR A 323 -16.55 10.89 -9.84
C THR A 323 -16.78 9.49 -9.27
N ASN A 324 -15.99 9.01 -8.29
CA ASN A 324 -16.12 7.65 -7.76
C ASN A 324 -16.46 7.60 -6.25
N GLN A 325 -17.53 8.30 -5.84
CA GLN A 325 -18.16 8.11 -4.51
C GLN A 325 -18.75 6.68 -4.31
N SER A 326 -18.87 5.90 -5.38
CA SER A 326 -19.44 4.54 -5.36
C SER A 326 -18.54 3.52 -4.63
N TYR A 327 -17.21 3.56 -4.86
CA TYR A 327 -16.27 2.61 -4.23
C TYR A 327 -15.80 3.03 -2.84
N SER A 328 -15.73 4.34 -2.56
CA SER A 328 -15.35 4.88 -1.24
C SER A 328 -16.32 4.50 -0.12
N ASN A 329 -17.54 4.08 -0.51
CA ASN A 329 -18.62 3.65 0.38
C ASN A 329 -18.84 2.13 0.37
N SER A 330 -17.91 1.35 -0.22
CA SER A 330 -18.02 -0.10 -0.14
C SER A 330 -18.02 -0.54 1.33
N SER A 331 -18.85 -1.53 1.65
CA SER A 331 -18.99 -2.05 3.02
C SER A 331 -17.66 -2.49 3.61
N ALA A 332 -16.76 -3.02 2.77
CA ALA A 332 -15.42 -3.46 3.13
C ALA A 332 -14.47 -2.30 3.45
N VAL A 333 -14.49 -1.21 2.67
CA VAL A 333 -13.68 -0.02 2.96
C VAL A 333 -14.13 0.64 4.26
N SER A 334 -15.44 0.76 4.50
CA SER A 334 -15.93 1.28 5.79
C SER A 334 -15.53 0.37 6.95
N GLU A 335 -15.62 -0.95 6.78
CA GLU A 335 -15.17 -1.90 7.80
C GLU A 335 -13.68 -1.77 8.10
N ALA A 336 -12.84 -1.66 7.07
CA ALA A 336 -11.39 -1.44 7.21
C ALA A 336 -11.08 -0.13 7.94
N LYS A 337 -11.71 0.99 7.54
CA LYS A 337 -11.60 2.28 8.26
C LYS A 337 -11.99 2.15 9.72
N SER A 338 -13.08 1.42 9.99
CA SER A 338 -13.56 1.21 11.36
C SER A 338 -12.56 0.43 12.22
N ILE A 339 -11.89 -0.57 11.65
CA ILE A 339 -10.86 -1.35 12.37
C ILE A 339 -9.67 -0.45 12.73
N VAL A 340 -9.17 0.33 11.77
CA VAL A 340 -8.06 1.27 12.03
C VAL A 340 -8.44 2.31 13.09
N CYS A 341 -9.65 2.88 13.00
CA CYS A 341 -10.13 3.84 14.00
C CYS A 341 -10.28 3.20 15.38
N LEU A 342 -10.71 1.94 15.48
CA LEU A 342 -10.82 1.24 16.77
C LEU A 342 -9.46 1.10 17.46
N GLU A 343 -8.38 0.83 16.72
CA GLU A 343 -7.03 0.75 17.29
C GLU A 343 -6.55 2.13 17.78
N VAL A 344 -6.76 3.20 17.01
CA VAL A 344 -6.42 4.56 17.48
C VAL A 344 -7.25 4.97 18.69
N MET A 345 -8.54 4.60 18.73
CA MET A 345 -9.39 4.91 19.88
C MET A 345 -8.87 4.29 21.18
N GLN A 346 -8.24 3.12 21.13
CA GLN A 346 -7.64 2.52 22.33
C GLN A 346 -6.57 3.42 22.96
N VAL A 347 -5.80 4.13 22.12
CA VAL A 347 -4.81 5.12 22.55
C VAL A 347 -5.48 6.42 22.99
N PHE A 348 -6.45 6.92 22.24
CA PHE A 348 -7.11 8.21 22.56
C PHE A 348 -7.87 8.16 23.89
N ILE A 349 -8.44 7.03 24.27
CA ILE A 349 -9.12 6.88 25.57
C ILE A 349 -8.14 7.06 26.75
N MET A 350 -6.84 6.85 26.53
CA MET A 350 -5.80 7.10 27.54
C MET A 350 -5.37 8.55 27.61
N CYS A 351 -5.89 9.41 26.73
CA CYS A 351 -5.57 10.82 26.67
C CYS A 351 -6.68 11.66 27.34
N PRO A 352 -6.40 12.41 28.41
CA PRO A 352 -7.36 13.35 29.00
C PRO A 352 -7.85 14.43 28.03
N LEU A 353 -6.97 14.95 27.14
CA LEU A 353 -7.33 15.96 26.13
C LEU A 353 -8.33 15.43 25.08
N PHE A 354 -8.44 14.12 24.90
CA PHE A 354 -9.46 13.55 24.02
C PHE A 354 -10.86 13.93 24.50
N TYR A 355 -11.12 13.89 25.81
CA TYR A 355 -12.44 14.15 26.40
C TYR A 355 -12.87 15.62 26.25
N THR A 356 -11.91 16.54 26.22
CA THR A 356 -12.18 17.97 25.97
C THR A 356 -12.40 18.27 24.49
N LEU A 357 -11.84 17.44 23.59
CA LEU A 357 -11.87 17.64 22.14
C LEU A 357 -12.89 16.76 21.41
N VAL A 358 -13.77 16.04 22.12
CA VAL A 358 -14.77 15.16 21.48
C VAL A 358 -15.73 15.90 20.55
N ASP A 359 -16.07 17.15 20.88
CA ASP A 359 -16.96 17.96 20.06
C ASP A 359 -16.31 18.49 18.78
N ASN A 360 -14.98 18.37 18.64
CA ASN A 360 -14.27 18.67 17.40
C ASN A 360 -14.77 17.76 16.26
N SER A 361 -15.06 18.34 15.09
CA SER A 361 -15.60 17.61 13.93
C SER A 361 -14.76 16.39 13.53
N ASN A 362 -13.43 16.51 13.61
CA ASN A 362 -12.49 15.49 13.17
C ASN A 362 -12.43 14.35 14.18
N VAL A 363 -12.36 14.66 15.48
CA VAL A 363 -12.39 13.67 16.56
C VAL A 363 -13.73 12.92 16.59
N ASN A 364 -14.83 13.64 16.40
CA ASN A 364 -16.17 13.07 16.29
C ASN A 364 -16.30 12.14 15.08
N ALA A 365 -15.71 12.50 13.93
CA ALA A 365 -15.68 11.64 12.76
C ALA A 365 -14.93 10.33 13.02
N ILE A 366 -13.80 10.37 13.73
CA ILE A 366 -13.05 9.16 14.13
C ILE A 366 -13.90 8.29 15.06
N LEU A 367 -14.52 8.90 16.09
CA LEU A 367 -15.37 8.18 17.05
C LEU A 367 -16.56 7.51 16.34
N LYS A 368 -17.20 8.24 15.43
CA LYS A 368 -18.32 7.73 14.61
C LYS A 368 -17.86 6.58 13.72
N GLN A 369 -16.70 6.68 13.08
CA GLN A 369 -16.18 5.62 12.23
C GLN A 369 -15.76 4.38 13.03
N ALA A 370 -15.14 4.54 14.21
CA ALA A 370 -14.74 3.43 15.07
C ALA A 370 -15.97 2.62 15.54
N LEU A 371 -17.01 3.33 15.96
CA LEU A 371 -18.26 2.78 16.47
C LEU A 371 -19.30 2.53 15.38
N ASP A 372 -18.92 2.67 14.10
CA ASP A 372 -19.85 2.51 12.97
C ASP A 372 -20.54 1.15 13.04
N ARG A 373 -21.88 1.18 12.92
CA ARG A 373 -22.84 0.07 13.13
C ARG A 373 -23.12 -0.37 14.58
N SER A 374 -22.61 0.32 15.59
CA SER A 374 -22.97 0.06 16.99
C SER A 374 -24.13 0.97 17.47
N PRO A 375 -25.22 0.44 18.04
CA PRO A 375 -26.25 1.27 18.67
C PRO A 375 -25.70 2.06 19.87
N ALA A 376 -24.54 1.66 20.41
CA ALA A 376 -23.90 2.32 21.53
C ALA A 376 -23.30 3.69 21.19
N TYR A 377 -23.13 4.05 19.89
CA TYR A 377 -22.57 5.35 19.53
C TYR A 377 -23.39 6.52 20.08
N GLY A 378 -24.73 6.47 19.95
CA GLY A 378 -25.62 7.52 20.47
C GLY A 378 -25.47 7.67 21.98
N SER A 379 -25.61 6.58 22.72
CA SER A 379 -25.47 6.59 24.18
C SER A 379 -24.09 7.03 24.65
N ILE A 380 -23.01 6.62 23.98
CA ILE A 380 -21.64 7.02 24.33
C ILE A 380 -21.44 8.51 24.03
N LYS A 381 -21.97 8.99 22.89
CA LYS A 381 -21.89 10.40 22.52
C LYS A 381 -22.66 11.29 23.50
N ASP A 382 -23.87 10.91 23.88
CA ASP A 382 -24.67 11.67 24.84
C ASP A 382 -23.95 11.77 26.19
N VAL A 383 -23.30 10.69 26.64
CA VAL A 383 -22.48 10.70 27.86
C VAL A 383 -21.24 11.58 27.72
N LEU A 384 -20.56 11.56 26.56
CA LEU A 384 -19.41 12.43 26.30
C LEU A 384 -19.80 13.92 26.24
N GLN A 385 -20.96 14.25 25.68
CA GLN A 385 -21.48 15.62 25.57
C GLN A 385 -21.94 16.18 26.91
N ASN A 386 -22.55 15.36 27.75
CA ASN A 386 -22.90 15.77 29.11
C ASN A 386 -21.67 16.08 29.98
N LEU A 387 -20.50 15.53 29.63
CA LEU A 387 -19.23 15.87 30.29
C LEU A 387 -18.62 17.17 29.78
N SER A 388 -18.87 17.59 28.54
CA SER A 388 -18.28 18.82 27.97
C SER A 388 -19.02 20.10 28.36
N ALA A 389 -20.29 20.01 28.76
CA ALA A 389 -21.20 21.16 28.89
C ALA A 389 -21.11 21.99 30.20
N ASP A 390 -20.49 21.50 31.28
CA ASP A 390 -20.37 22.26 32.54
C ASP A 390 -18.94 22.82 32.73
N GLU A 391 -18.78 24.12 33.00
CA GLU A 391 -17.47 24.79 33.00
C GLU A 391 -16.90 25.12 34.40
N LYS A 392 -17.64 24.94 35.51
CA LYS A 392 -17.17 25.39 36.85
C LYS A 392 -17.13 24.33 37.96
N SER A 393 -17.75 23.16 37.76
CA SER A 393 -17.69 21.99 38.66
C SER A 393 -17.04 20.77 38.00
N ALA A 394 -16.46 20.96 36.80
CA ALA A 394 -16.27 19.90 35.83
C ALA A 394 -14.85 19.37 35.70
N GLU A 395 -13.80 20.05 36.17
CA GLU A 395 -12.47 19.42 36.18
C GLU A 395 -12.43 18.22 37.13
N GLU A 396 -12.95 18.35 38.35
CA GLU A 396 -13.04 17.25 39.32
C GLU A 396 -14.00 16.13 38.86
N GLN A 397 -15.13 16.47 38.23
CA GLN A 397 -16.07 15.48 37.69
C GLN A 397 -15.57 14.81 36.40
N LYS A 398 -14.86 15.54 35.52
CA LYS A 398 -14.20 14.98 34.32
C LYS A 398 -13.08 14.02 34.72
N GLU A 399 -12.29 14.36 35.75
CA GLU A 399 -11.24 13.48 36.29
C GLU A 399 -11.83 12.19 36.90
N LEU A 400 -13.00 12.26 37.54
CA LEU A 400 -13.68 11.09 38.11
C LEU A 400 -14.43 10.22 37.08
N LEU A 401 -15.06 10.84 36.07
CA LEU A 401 -15.90 10.14 35.07
C LEU A 401 -15.13 9.69 33.83
N SER A 402 -14.00 10.32 33.49
CA SER A 402 -13.10 9.90 32.40
C SER A 402 -12.67 8.43 32.55
N PRO A 403 -12.24 7.93 33.72
CA PRO A 403 -11.87 6.53 33.91
C PRO A 403 -13.05 5.58 33.69
N ILE A 404 -14.24 5.95 34.16
CA ILE A 404 -15.45 5.12 34.05
C ILE A 404 -15.90 5.04 32.59
N LEU A 405 -15.97 6.17 31.91
CA LEU A 405 -16.33 6.24 30.50
C LEU A 405 -15.25 5.60 29.62
N GLY A 406 -13.99 5.78 29.98
CA GLY A 406 -12.87 5.08 29.35
C GLY A 406 -12.96 3.57 29.52
N ASN A 407 -13.43 3.08 30.68
CA ASN A 407 -13.70 1.65 30.88
C ASN A 407 -14.88 1.17 30.04
N ILE A 408 -15.97 1.93 29.95
CA ILE A 408 -17.13 1.61 29.10
C ILE A 408 -16.69 1.55 27.63
N LEU A 409 -16.00 2.58 27.14
CA LEU A 409 -15.46 2.60 25.77
C LEU A 409 -14.49 1.45 25.54
N LYS A 410 -13.56 1.17 26.48
CA LYS A 410 -12.67 0.00 26.39
C LYS A 410 -13.45 -1.31 26.31
N MET A 411 -14.50 -1.49 27.10
CA MET A 411 -15.34 -2.70 27.04
C MET A 411 -16.11 -2.80 25.73
N THR A 412 -16.68 -1.70 25.24
CA THR A 412 -17.37 -1.65 23.95
C THR A 412 -16.40 -1.93 22.80
N ILE A 413 -15.22 -1.32 22.81
CA ILE A 413 -14.17 -1.53 21.81
C ILE A 413 -13.65 -2.97 21.85
N ARG A 414 -13.38 -3.55 23.03
CA ARG A 414 -13.00 -4.97 23.14
C ARG A 414 -14.08 -5.90 22.59
N THR A 415 -15.35 -5.58 22.84
CA THR A 415 -16.49 -6.34 22.30
C THR A 415 -16.61 -6.18 20.78
N LEU A 416 -16.38 -4.98 20.25
CA LEU A 416 -16.42 -4.73 18.81
C LEU A 416 -15.22 -5.33 18.09
N SER A 417 -14.03 -5.25 18.67
CA SER A 417 -12.81 -5.89 18.18
C SER A 417 -13.01 -7.42 18.14
N SER A 418 -13.51 -8.04 19.22
CA SER A 418 -13.83 -9.49 19.23
C SER A 418 -14.95 -9.91 18.27
N LYS A 419 -15.89 -9.03 17.91
CA LYS A 419 -16.94 -9.30 16.91
C LYS A 419 -16.44 -9.10 15.47
N LYS A 420 -15.68 -8.04 15.20
CA LYS A 420 -15.08 -7.75 13.88
C LYS A 420 -13.95 -8.75 13.56
N THR A 421 -13.27 -9.28 14.58
CA THR A 421 -12.37 -10.44 14.42
C THR A 421 -13.08 -11.75 14.08
N LYS A 422 -14.42 -11.85 14.10
CA LYS A 422 -15.15 -13.05 13.66
C LYS A 422 -15.83 -12.95 12.29
N LYS A 423 -15.98 -11.76 11.69
CA LYS A 423 -16.91 -11.54 10.56
C LYS A 423 -16.34 -11.18 9.19
N ILE A 424 -15.03 -11.03 9.04
CA ILE A 424 -14.44 -10.79 7.72
C ILE A 424 -14.20 -12.12 7.03
N HIS A 425 -14.97 -12.40 5.97
CA HIS A 425 -14.60 -13.39 4.96
C HIS A 425 -13.34 -12.90 4.25
N GLU A 426 -12.31 -13.72 4.29
CA GLU A 426 -11.06 -13.57 3.56
C GLU A 426 -11.30 -13.21 2.08
N PRO A 427 -10.59 -12.22 1.50
CA PRO A 427 -10.15 -12.37 0.13
C PRO A 427 -9.01 -13.40 0.16
N ILE A 428 -9.38 -14.69 0.14
CA ILE A 428 -8.54 -15.90 -0.02
C ILE A 428 -7.04 -15.66 0.26
N LEU A 429 -6.70 -15.70 1.54
CA LEU A 429 -5.37 -16.06 2.04
C LEU A 429 -5.63 -17.15 3.08
N ALA A 430 -5.97 -18.34 2.59
CA ALA A 430 -6.25 -19.48 3.44
C ALA A 430 -4.93 -20.07 3.96
N ASP A 431 -4.81 -19.97 5.28
CA ASP A 431 -3.95 -20.71 6.17
C ASP A 431 -3.93 -22.22 5.81
N THR A 432 -2.81 -22.73 5.30
CA THR A 432 -2.60 -24.17 5.07
C THR A 432 -1.77 -24.75 6.21
N ASN A 433 -2.32 -24.74 7.42
CA ASN A 433 -1.77 -25.51 8.54
C ASN A 433 -2.89 -26.07 9.42
N LYS A 434 -3.50 -27.17 8.95
CA LYS A 434 -4.06 -28.20 9.83
C LYS A 434 -3.52 -29.56 9.37
N PRO A 435 -2.99 -30.39 10.28
CA PRO A 435 -2.59 -31.74 9.95
C PRO A 435 -3.86 -32.59 9.75
N GLU A 436 -4.09 -33.06 8.53
CA GLU A 436 -5.10 -34.08 8.28
C GLU A 436 -4.59 -35.42 8.82
N HIS A 437 -5.20 -35.84 9.93
CA HIS A 437 -5.15 -37.21 10.40
C HIS A 437 -5.97 -38.11 9.46
N ASP A 438 -5.37 -39.25 9.14
CA ASP A 438 -6.00 -40.54 8.86
C ASP A 438 -6.93 -40.66 7.65
N ILE A 439 -6.35 -41.02 6.50
CA ILE A 439 -6.90 -42.08 5.64
C ILE A 439 -5.75 -42.98 5.17
N SER A 440 -5.30 -43.84 6.08
CA SER A 440 -4.68 -45.10 5.69
C SER A 440 -5.77 -46.11 5.35
N ASN A 441 -5.50 -46.98 4.37
CA ASN A 441 -6.26 -48.16 3.98
C ASN A 441 -7.56 -47.96 3.17
N LYS A 442 -7.43 -48.05 1.84
CA LYS A 442 -7.99 -49.20 1.09
C LYS A 442 -7.48 -49.26 -0.36
N ARG A 443 -6.76 -50.36 -0.65
CA ARG A 443 -6.63 -51.09 -1.94
C ARG A 443 -5.86 -50.33 -3.03
N GLN A 444 -4.59 -50.61 -3.36
CA GLN A 444 -3.92 -51.89 -3.65
C GLN A 444 -4.72 -52.86 -4.52
N GLN A 445 -4.37 -52.85 -5.83
CA GLN A 445 -4.65 -53.74 -6.98
C GLN A 445 -4.85 -52.80 -8.18
N GLU A 446 -4.06 -52.70 -9.25
CA GLU A 446 -3.18 -53.61 -10.02
C GLU A 446 -2.05 -52.76 -10.69
N ARG A 447 -0.76 -53.13 -10.64
CA ARG A 447 0.04 -53.79 -11.71
C ARG A 447 -0.28 -53.26 -13.14
N THR A 448 0.61 -52.89 -14.06
CA THR A 448 2.07 -53.05 -14.25
C THR A 448 2.45 -52.31 -15.55
N ILE A 449 3.64 -51.69 -15.58
CA ILE A 449 4.63 -51.61 -16.69
C ILE A 449 4.16 -51.22 -18.11
N ALA A 450 4.61 -50.05 -18.60
CA ALA A 450 5.31 -49.92 -19.90
C ALA A 450 5.87 -48.50 -20.10
N SER A 451 7.14 -48.42 -20.49
CA SER A 451 7.89 -47.21 -20.86
C SER A 451 7.87 -47.01 -22.40
N PRO A 452 8.47 -45.94 -22.98
CA PRO A 452 7.82 -45.04 -23.92
C PRO A 452 8.05 -45.39 -25.40
N LYS A 453 7.13 -44.99 -26.29
CA LYS A 453 7.38 -44.96 -27.74
C LYS A 453 7.35 -43.53 -28.28
N THR A 454 8.49 -43.18 -28.82
CA THR A 454 8.80 -42.15 -29.82
C THR A 454 7.80 -42.17 -30.98
N THR A 455 7.28 -40.99 -31.33
CA THR A 455 6.70 -40.74 -32.66
C THR A 455 7.08 -39.34 -33.12
N GLN A 456 8.11 -39.29 -33.97
CA GLN A 456 8.36 -38.16 -34.87
C GLN A 456 7.14 -38.00 -35.78
N ARG A 457 6.51 -36.82 -35.77
CA ARG A 457 5.61 -36.38 -36.85
C ARG A 457 6.24 -35.20 -37.57
N VAL A 458 6.67 -35.48 -38.79
CA VAL A 458 7.03 -34.52 -39.83
C VAL A 458 5.75 -33.81 -40.25
N HIS A 459 5.71 -32.47 -40.15
CA HIS A 459 4.73 -31.65 -40.85
C HIS A 459 5.43 -30.63 -41.76
N VAL A 460 5.21 -30.85 -43.05
CA VAL A 460 5.53 -29.97 -44.17
C VAL A 460 4.51 -28.84 -44.20
N HIS A 461 4.98 -27.58 -44.22
CA HIS A 461 4.16 -26.44 -44.61
C HIS A 461 4.68 -25.83 -45.91
N ARG A 462 3.85 -25.90 -46.95
CA ARG A 462 3.92 -25.05 -48.14
C ARG A 462 3.01 -23.84 -47.92
N ILE A 463 3.56 -22.67 -48.21
CA ILE A 463 2.92 -21.36 -48.30
C ILE A 463 2.29 -21.24 -49.71
N PRO A 464 1.17 -20.51 -49.86
CA PRO A 464 1.21 -19.21 -50.51
C PRO A 464 0.74 -18.06 -49.62
#